data_AF-A0A6B3G9S8-F1
#
_entry.id   AF-A0A6B3G9S8-F1
#
_cell.length_a   1.000
_cell.length_b   1.000
_cell.length_c   1.000
_cell.angle_alpha   90.00
_cell.angle_beta   90.00
_cell.angle_gamma   90.00
#
_symmetry.space_group_name_H-M   'P 1'
#
loop_
_entity.id
_entity.type
_entity.pdbx_description
1 polymer ?
#
loop_
_entity_poly.entity_id
_entity_poly.type
_entity_poly.pdbx_seq_one_letter_code
_entity_poly.pdbx_strand_id
1 'polypeptide(L)'
;TLYHWDLPQELEDAGGWPERATAERFADYAAIMARALGDRVSMWTTLNEPWCSAFLGYGSGVHAPGRTEPAAALRAAHHLNLAH
;
A
#
# COMPACT_ATOMS: atom_id res chain seq x y z
N THR A 1 1.70 3.04 12.41
CA THR A 1 1.86 2.54 11.03
C THR A 1 0.93 3.28 10.11
N LEU A 2 1.36 3.66 8.92
CA LEU A 2 0.57 4.47 7.97
C LEU A 2 -0.35 3.61 7.09
N TYR A 3 0.09 2.43 6.67
CA TYR A 3 -0.71 1.51 5.87
C TYR A 3 -0.82 0.16 6.55
N HIS A 4 -2.05 -0.28 6.81
CA HIS A 4 -2.33 -1.58 7.41
C HIS A 4 -3.43 -2.31 6.63
N TRP A 5 -3.21 -2.41 5.31
CA TRP A 5 -3.96 -3.25 4.37
C TRP A 5 -5.36 -2.74 3.99
N ASP A 6 -5.65 -1.50 4.35
CA ASP A 6 -6.92 -0.81 4.20
C ASP A 6 -6.87 0.19 3.04
N LEU A 7 -6.40 -0.25 1.86
CA LEU A 7 -6.35 0.60 0.66
C LEU A 7 -7.77 1.11 0.34
N PRO A 8 -7.98 2.43 0.15
CA PRO A 8 -9.26 2.97 -0.29
C PRO A 8 -9.75 2.30 -1.58
N GLN A 9 -11.03 1.92 -1.62
CA GLN A 9 -11.61 1.17 -2.74
C GLN A 9 -11.43 1.90 -4.08
N GLU A 10 -11.54 3.23 -4.11
CA GLU A 10 -11.32 4.03 -5.32
C GLU A 10 -9.92 3.87 -5.93
N LEU A 11 -8.90 3.58 -5.12
CA LEU A 11 -7.55 3.31 -5.61
C LEU A 11 -7.42 1.87 -6.13
N GLU A 12 -8.10 0.89 -5.53
CA GLU A 12 -8.17 -0.46 -6.10
C GLU A 12 -8.96 -0.49 -7.42
N ASP A 13 -10.08 0.24 -7.50
CA ASP A 13 -10.87 0.41 -8.73
C ASP A 13 -10.02 1.04 -9.85
N ALA A 14 -9.06 1.91 -9.50
CA ALA A 14 -8.08 2.49 -10.42
C ALA A 14 -6.87 1.57 -10.71
N GLY A 15 -6.83 0.36 -10.16
CA GLY A 15 -5.83 -0.68 -10.43
C GLY A 15 -5.00 -1.13 -9.23
N GLY A 16 -5.07 -0.40 -8.11
CA GLY A 16 -4.49 -0.78 -6.82
C GLY A 16 -2.98 -0.64 -6.73
N TRP A 17 -2.36 -1.37 -5.80
CA TRP A 17 -0.91 -1.40 -5.65
C TRP A 17 -0.11 -1.85 -6.89
N PRO A 18 -0.64 -2.66 -7.82
CA PRO A 18 0.02 -2.92 -9.09
C PRO A 18 0.26 -1.67 -9.95
N GLU A 19 -0.44 -0.56 -9.69
CA GLU A 19 -0.27 0.71 -10.40
C GLU A 19 0.65 1.67 -9.64
N ARG A 20 1.63 2.26 -10.35
CA ARG A 20 2.64 3.16 -9.75
C ARG A 20 2.01 4.38 -9.07
N ALA A 21 0.90 4.87 -9.64
CA ALA A 21 0.16 6.01 -9.10
C ALA A 21 -0.27 5.79 -7.63
N THR A 22 -0.51 4.55 -7.20
CA THR A 22 -0.88 4.24 -5.82
C THR A 22 0.25 4.55 -4.83
N ALA A 23 1.51 4.34 -5.23
CA ALA A 23 2.66 4.73 -4.41
C ALA A 23 2.79 6.26 -4.29
N GLU A 24 2.49 6.99 -5.37
CA GLU A 24 2.48 8.46 -5.37
C GLU A 24 1.35 9.00 -4.46
N ARG A 25 0.16 8.41 -4.51
CA ARG A 25 -0.95 8.74 -3.59
C ARG A 25 -0.60 8.44 -2.13
N PHE A 26 0.13 7.34 -1.88
CA PHE A 26 0.61 7.05 -0.53
C PHE A 26 1.60 8.11 -0.04
N ALA A 27 2.49 8.61 -0.91
CA ALA A 27 3.40 9.71 -0.55
C ALA A 27 2.64 11.00 -0.16
N ASP A 28 1.59 11.35 -0.91
CA ASP A 28 0.72 12.48 -0.57
C ASP A 28 0.06 12.29 0.81
N TYR A 29 -0.48 11.10 1.06
CA TYR A 29 -1.07 10.73 2.35
C TYR A 29 -0.05 10.82 3.49
N ALA A 30 1.14 10.24 3.32
CA ALA A 30 2.21 10.29 4.30
C ALA A 30 2.63 11.74 4.61
N ALA A 31 2.72 12.61 3.60
CA ALA A 31 3.03 14.02 3.78
C ALA A 31 1.95 14.77 4.57
N ILE A 32 0.66 14.46 4.35
CA ILE A 32 -0.44 15.01 5.16
C ILE A 32 -0.30 14.55 6.61
N MET A 33 -0.04 13.26 6.84
CA MET A 33 0.09 12.71 8.18
C MET A 33 1.28 13.30 8.95
N ALA A 34 2.42 13.45 8.28
CA ALA A 34 3.60 14.09 8.86
C ALA A 34 3.32 15.55 9.24
N ARG A 35 2.60 16.32 8.41
CA ARG A 35 2.22 17.70 8.75
C ARG A 35 1.24 17.77 9.92
N ALA A 36 0.29 16.85 10.00
CA ALA A 36 -0.77 16.89 11.00
C ALA A 36 -0.34 16.36 12.38
N LEU A 37 0.55 15.36 12.41
CA LEU A 37 0.89 14.60 13.62
C LEU A 37 2.40 14.50 13.87
N GLY A 38 3.25 15.07 13.02
CA GLY A 38 4.72 14.98 13.14
C GLY A 38 5.27 15.61 14.42
N ASP A 39 4.52 16.49 15.07
CA ASP A 39 4.85 17.08 16.37
C ASP A 39 4.56 16.15 17.56
N ARG A 40 3.78 15.08 17.35
CA ARG A 40 3.28 14.18 18.40
C ARG A 40 3.73 12.73 18.23
N VAL A 41 3.96 12.28 17.00
CA VAL A 41 4.36 10.91 16.69
C VAL A 41 5.88 10.83 16.55
N SER A 42 6.53 10.15 17.51
CA SER A 42 7.99 9.99 17.56
C SER A 42 8.54 8.83 16.72
N MET A 43 7.68 7.87 16.37
CA MET A 43 8.07 6.70 15.58
C MET A 43 7.03 6.45 14.49
N TRP A 44 7.51 6.39 13.26
CA TRP A 44 6.70 6.11 12.09
C TRP A 44 7.05 4.75 11.50
N THR A 45 6.03 4.01 11.14
CA THR A 45 6.14 2.81 10.30
C THR A 45 5.31 3.10 9.07
N THR A 46 5.89 3.04 7.86
CA THR A 46 5.15 3.33 6.64
C THR A 46 4.18 2.19 6.33
N LEU A 47 4.69 0.98 6.10
CA LEU A 47 3.88 -0.18 5.70
C LEU A 47 3.95 -1.30 6.74
N ASN A 48 2.81 -1.91 7.05
CA ASN A 48 2.79 -3.20 7.75
C ASN A 48 2.84 -4.35 6.73
N GLU A 49 3.77 -5.29 6.90
CA GLU A 49 3.86 -6.56 6.16
C GLU A 49 3.55 -6.43 4.64
N PRO A 50 4.37 -5.71 3.87
CA PRO A 50 4.12 -5.51 2.44
C PRO A 50 4.05 -6.83 1.65
N TRP A 51 4.68 -7.90 2.15
CA TRP A 51 4.52 -9.25 1.59
C TRP A 51 3.06 -9.73 1.64
N CYS A 52 2.36 -9.52 2.75
CA CYS A 52 0.95 -9.91 2.90
C CYS A 52 0.08 -9.14 1.91
N SER A 53 0.21 -7.81 1.84
CA SER A 53 -0.55 -6.98 0.89
C SER A 53 -0.30 -7.35 -0.57
N ALA A 54 0.95 -7.66 -0.94
CA ALA A 54 1.28 -8.02 -2.32
C ALA A 54 0.88 -9.46 -2.67
N PHE A 55 1.41 -10.45 -1.94
CA PHE A 55 1.31 -11.85 -2.33
C PHE A 55 0.02 -12.50 -1.84
N LEU A 56 -0.51 -12.14 -0.67
CA LEU A 56 -1.82 -12.63 -0.25
C LEU A 56 -2.96 -11.85 -0.91
N GLY A 57 -2.74 -10.57 -1.24
CA GLY A 57 -3.74 -9.72 -1.90
C GLY A 57 -3.88 -9.94 -3.40
N TYR A 58 -2.75 -10.01 -4.12
CA TYR A 58 -2.73 -10.12 -5.59
C TYR A 58 -2.18 -11.45 -6.12
N GLY A 59 -1.56 -12.29 -5.28
CA GLY A 59 -0.97 -13.56 -5.70
C GLY A 59 -1.87 -14.76 -5.41
N SER A 60 -2.17 -15.02 -4.14
CA SER A 60 -3.00 -16.14 -3.69
C SER A 60 -4.48 -15.76 -3.50
N GLY A 61 -4.80 -14.47 -3.41
CA GLY A 61 -6.17 -13.97 -3.22
C GLY A 61 -6.78 -14.24 -1.83
N VAL A 62 -5.96 -14.59 -0.83
CA VAL A 62 -6.43 -14.86 0.54
C VAL A 62 -6.82 -13.57 1.28
N HIS A 63 -6.15 -12.46 0.99
CA HIS A 63 -6.48 -11.14 1.51
C HIS A 63 -7.08 -10.25 0.42
N ALA A 64 -7.71 -9.15 0.81
CA ALA A 64 -8.11 -8.11 -0.13
C ALA A 64 -6.90 -7.65 -1.00
N PRO A 65 -7.10 -7.36 -2.29
CA PRO A 65 -8.37 -7.37 -3.01
C PRO A 65 -8.87 -8.74 -3.49
N GLY A 66 -8.17 -9.83 -3.15
CA GLY A 66 -8.60 -11.20 -3.48
C GLY A 66 -8.24 -11.61 -4.92
N ARG A 67 -7.24 -10.96 -5.52
CA ARG A 67 -6.80 -11.21 -6.90
C ARG A 67 -5.76 -12.34 -6.94
N THR A 68 -5.74 -13.09 -8.06
CA THR A 68 -4.86 -14.24 -8.28
C THR A 68 -4.01 -14.05 -9.55
N GLU A 69 -3.22 -12.98 -9.53
CA GLU A 69 -2.45 -12.46 -10.67
C GLU A 69 -0.95 -12.34 -10.29
N PRO A 70 -0.11 -13.35 -10.56
CA PRO A 70 1.29 -13.37 -10.12
C PRO A 70 2.11 -12.14 -10.56
N ALA A 71 1.88 -11.64 -11.77
CA ALA A 71 2.54 -10.44 -12.27
C ALA A 71 2.10 -9.18 -11.50
N ALA A 72 0.82 -9.08 -11.12
CA ALA A 72 0.30 -7.98 -10.32
C ALA A 72 0.88 -8.02 -8.89
N ALA A 73 1.05 -9.22 -8.31
CA ALA A 73 1.71 -9.36 -7.00
C ALA A 73 3.15 -8.82 -7.01
N LEU A 74 3.93 -9.10 -8.05
CA LEU A 74 5.29 -8.56 -8.16
C LEU A 74 5.30 -7.03 -8.34
N ARG A 75 4.39 -6.48 -9.15
CA ARG A 75 4.24 -5.02 -9.27
C ARG A 75 3.80 -4.37 -7.96
N ALA A 76 2.82 -4.96 -7.27
CA ALA A 76 2.36 -4.50 -5.96
C ALA A 76 3.50 -4.52 -4.93
N ALA A 77 4.28 -5.60 -4.87
CA ALA A 77 5.45 -5.68 -4.01
C ALA A 77 6.47 -4.58 -4.33
N HIS A 78 6.74 -4.32 -5.61
CA HIS A 78 7.63 -3.24 -6.03
C HIS A 78 7.11 -1.86 -5.60
N HIS A 79 5.84 -1.56 -5.85
CA HIS A 79 5.27 -0.25 -5.55
C HIS A 79 5.05 -0.01 -4.06
N LEU A 80 4.77 -1.05 -3.26
CA LEU A 80 4.81 -0.97 -1.81
C LEU A 80 6.23 -0.59 -1.34
N ASN A 81 7.28 -1.23 -1.85
CA ASN A 81 8.66 -0.84 -1.50
C ASN A 81 9.05 0.55 -2.03
N LEU A 82 8.50 1.00 -3.15
CA LEU A 82 8.70 2.37 -3.64
C LEU A 82 8.02 3.42 -2.75
N ALA A 83 6.89 3.07 -2.13
CA ALA A 83 6.14 3.95 -1.23
C ALA A 83 6.73 4.03 0.19
N HIS A 84 7.60 3.09 0.56
CA HIS A 84 8.30 3.07 1.85
C HIS A 84 9.37 4.16 1.93
#